data_AF-A0AA37SB13-F1
#
_entry.id   AF-A0AA37SB13-F1
#
_cell.length_a   1.000
_cell.length_b   1.000
_cell.length_c   1.000
_cell.angle_alpha   90.00
_cell.angle_beta   90.00
_cell.angle_gamma   90.00
#
_symmetry.space_group_name_H-M   'P 1'
#
loop_
_entity.id
_entity.type
_entity.pdbx_description
1 polymer ?
#
loop_
_entity_poly.entity_id
_entity_poly.type
_entity_poly.pdbx_seq_one_letter_code
_entity_poly.pdbx_strand_id
1 'polypeptide(L)'
;MLDKESLQAHCEALLEQRLFLQQMKLTKLQQLRQHDDRVVDSLNLLKRYLPLEQASHYLTLVFSSVDEWSLNLSESDLKPNDEFTLYLAEISAYLGVNQPSEFVTHFLSSTGDKDKKLGFKLATRFLYTLSDHEIRAFECLENHDYLLHLGQAGQLNKVDELNTIIVSLQNDVTLKNVARLSRLFLGEEQDSLALLKSFIESDQITKQYLHFILANMQEHESRAAISLLANSPNVAPELTIYAMSVSCNPDYVPFLMEFLADKNSRDYVLNGLSTLFDDAIYDLIPYEAYHPTRDVAWSLICPQELESSITHWHHEMSSKWPNQIVAGQLPTKENLTEIWRSGNTFQRQQASLCMALKEPRSPLRSPISLFGGFTQ
;
A
#
# COMPACT_ATOMS: atom_id res chain seq x y z
N MET A 1 -20.56 17.22 -23.26
CA MET A 1 -20.49 15.76 -23.49
C MET A 1 -19.29 15.55 -24.40
N LEU A 2 -18.28 14.79 -23.97
CA LEU A 2 -17.18 14.41 -24.87
C LEU A 2 -17.76 13.54 -25.99
N ASP A 3 -17.33 13.74 -27.23
CA ASP A 3 -17.67 12.81 -28.31
C ASP A 3 -16.96 11.45 -28.11
N LYS A 4 -17.43 10.43 -28.80
CA LYS A 4 -16.97 9.04 -28.64
C LYS A 4 -15.46 8.91 -28.90
N GLU A 5 -14.96 9.57 -29.94
CA GLU A 5 -13.54 9.55 -30.32
C GLU A 5 -12.67 10.22 -29.26
N SER A 6 -13.11 11.35 -28.69
CA SER A 6 -12.42 12.00 -27.57
C SER A 6 -12.43 11.16 -26.30
N LEU A 7 -13.52 10.43 -26.01
CA LEU A 7 -13.59 9.54 -24.85
C LEU A 7 -12.66 8.33 -25.00
N GLN A 8 -12.58 7.75 -26.21
CA GLN A 8 -11.65 6.67 -26.52
C GLN A 8 -10.20 7.12 -26.34
N ALA A 9 -9.81 8.22 -26.98
CA ALA A 9 -8.46 8.79 -26.85
C ALA A 9 -8.12 9.15 -25.39
N HIS A 10 -9.11 9.60 -24.62
CA HIS A 10 -8.94 9.87 -23.20
C HIS A 10 -8.65 8.60 -22.38
N CYS A 11 -9.41 7.51 -22.61
CA CYS A 11 -9.19 6.24 -21.92
C CYS A 11 -7.81 5.66 -22.25
N GLU A 12 -7.39 5.73 -23.51
CA GLU A 12 -6.07 5.28 -23.94
C GLU A 12 -4.96 6.08 -23.26
N ALA A 13 -5.08 7.41 -23.26
CA ALA A 13 -4.12 8.27 -22.58
C ALA A 13 -4.03 7.97 -21.07
N LEU A 14 -5.16 7.66 -20.41
CA LEU A 14 -5.14 7.26 -19.00
C LEU A 14 -4.44 5.90 -18.81
N LEU A 15 -4.73 4.89 -19.63
CA LEU A 15 -4.06 3.59 -19.54
C LEU A 15 -2.53 3.71 -19.73
N GLU A 16 -2.10 4.53 -20.69
CA GLU A 16 -0.66 4.83 -20.91
C GLU A 16 -0.04 5.65 -19.78
N GLN A 17 -0.76 6.61 -19.22
CA GLN A 17 -0.31 7.35 -18.04
C GLN A 17 -0.10 6.42 -16.85
N ARG A 18 -0.97 5.42 -16.68
CA ARG A 18 -0.82 4.46 -15.58
C ARG A 18 0.46 3.63 -15.69
N LEU A 19 0.82 3.21 -16.90
CA LEU A 19 2.09 2.56 -17.20
C LEU A 19 3.27 3.41 -16.77
N PHE A 20 3.25 4.69 -17.15
CA PHE A 20 4.30 5.63 -16.80
C PHE A 20 4.40 5.85 -15.28
N LEU A 21 3.26 6.04 -14.62
CA LEU A 21 3.19 6.24 -13.17
C LEU A 21 3.70 5.03 -12.38
N GLN A 22 3.51 3.81 -12.88
CA GLN A 22 4.05 2.59 -12.25
C GLN A 22 5.57 2.52 -12.27
N GLN A 23 6.22 3.11 -13.29
CA GLN A 23 7.67 3.12 -13.43
C GLN A 23 8.34 4.22 -12.60
N MET A 24 7.57 5.21 -12.13
CA MET A 24 8.09 6.31 -11.33
C MET A 24 8.28 5.90 -9.86
N LYS A 25 9.52 5.98 -9.38
CA LYS A 25 9.92 5.61 -8.00
C LYS A 25 9.21 6.38 -6.88
N LEU A 26 8.61 7.53 -7.18
CA LEU A 26 8.02 8.45 -6.20
C LEU A 26 6.50 8.52 -6.27
N THR A 27 5.84 7.72 -7.13
CA THR A 27 4.39 7.75 -7.20
C THR A 27 3.80 7.14 -5.94
N LYS A 28 3.02 7.92 -5.21
CA LYS A 28 2.37 7.44 -3.99
C LYS A 28 1.24 6.46 -4.35
N LEU A 29 1.05 5.43 -3.54
CA LEU A 29 -0.03 4.45 -3.70
C LEU A 29 -1.41 5.12 -3.86
N GLN A 30 -1.67 6.19 -3.11
CA GLN A 30 -2.92 6.95 -3.19
C GLN A 30 -3.11 7.63 -4.55
N GLN A 31 -2.05 8.16 -5.17
CA GLN A 31 -2.12 8.77 -6.50
C GLN A 31 -2.42 7.71 -7.56
N LEU A 32 -1.84 6.50 -7.42
CA LEU A 32 -2.16 5.37 -8.28
C LEU A 32 -3.63 4.96 -8.13
N ARG A 33 -4.15 4.84 -6.91
CA ARG A 33 -5.57 4.51 -6.66
C ARG A 33 -6.52 5.55 -7.28
N GLN A 34 -6.27 6.84 -7.04
CA GLN A 34 -7.07 7.92 -7.63
C GLN A 34 -7.03 7.91 -9.16
N HIS A 35 -5.89 7.54 -9.74
CA HIS A 35 -5.76 7.38 -11.17
C HIS A 35 -6.56 6.17 -11.67
N ASP A 36 -6.47 5.04 -10.97
CA ASP A 36 -7.18 3.81 -11.30
C ASP A 36 -8.71 4.00 -11.25
N ASP A 37 -9.23 4.75 -10.27
CA ASP A 37 -10.66 5.11 -10.20
C ASP A 37 -11.11 5.88 -11.47
N ARG A 38 -10.29 6.85 -11.92
CA ARG A 38 -10.59 7.63 -13.14
C ARG A 38 -10.56 6.80 -14.41
N VAL A 39 -9.61 5.86 -14.49
CA VAL A 39 -9.52 4.89 -15.61
C VAL A 39 -10.81 4.08 -15.66
N VAL A 40 -11.20 3.49 -14.54
CA VAL A 40 -12.39 2.64 -14.41
C VAL A 40 -13.66 3.41 -14.76
N ASP A 41 -13.84 4.63 -14.24
CA ASP A 41 -15.00 5.46 -14.55
C ASP A 41 -15.09 5.78 -16.05
N SER A 42 -13.96 6.14 -16.65
CA SER A 42 -13.89 6.47 -18.08
C SER A 42 -14.18 5.25 -18.95
N LEU A 43 -13.64 4.08 -18.59
CA LEU A 43 -13.90 2.82 -19.30
C LEU A 43 -15.34 2.35 -19.14
N ASN A 44 -15.96 2.50 -17.97
CA ASN A 44 -17.37 2.21 -17.75
C ASN A 44 -18.29 3.07 -18.62
N LEU A 45 -17.94 4.34 -18.80
CA LEU A 45 -18.62 5.22 -19.74
C LEU A 45 -18.42 4.75 -21.17
N LEU A 46 -17.17 4.46 -21.57
CA LEU A 46 -16.83 4.04 -22.94
C LEU A 46 -17.48 2.71 -23.34
N LYS A 47 -17.56 1.74 -22.42
CA LYS A 47 -18.17 0.40 -22.62
C LYS A 47 -19.60 0.49 -23.19
N ARG A 48 -20.33 1.57 -22.89
CA ARG A 48 -21.71 1.78 -23.36
C ARG A 48 -21.80 2.24 -24.82
N TYR A 49 -20.72 2.77 -25.39
CA TYR A 49 -20.75 3.49 -26.67
C TYR A 49 -19.75 2.95 -27.70
N LEU A 50 -18.79 2.11 -27.31
CA LEU A 50 -17.75 1.60 -28.19
C LEU A 50 -18.04 0.17 -28.68
N PRO A 51 -18.27 -0.04 -29.98
CA PRO A 51 -18.15 -1.36 -30.60
C PRO A 51 -16.68 -1.79 -30.55
N LEU A 52 -16.42 -3.02 -30.09
CA LEU A 52 -15.08 -3.62 -29.95
C LEU A 52 -14.22 -3.53 -31.22
N GLU A 53 -14.85 -3.60 -32.40
CA GLU A 53 -14.20 -3.54 -33.72
C GLU A 53 -13.45 -2.23 -34.00
N GLN A 54 -13.76 -1.17 -33.25
CA GLN A 54 -13.15 0.17 -33.38
C GLN A 54 -12.21 0.51 -32.21
N ALA A 55 -12.08 -0.40 -31.25
CA ALA A 55 -11.22 -0.21 -30.09
C ALA A 55 -9.74 -0.36 -30.47
N SER A 56 -8.88 0.43 -29.82
CA SER A 56 -7.44 0.22 -29.90
C SER A 56 -7.01 -1.07 -29.21
N HIS A 57 -5.76 -1.48 -29.40
CA HIS A 57 -5.24 -2.74 -28.88
C HIS A 57 -5.51 -2.98 -27.37
N TYR A 58 -5.20 -2.01 -26.50
CA TYR A 58 -5.39 -2.18 -25.05
C TYR A 58 -6.87 -2.16 -24.64
N LEU A 59 -7.70 -1.36 -25.31
CA LEU A 59 -9.14 -1.34 -25.08
C LEU A 59 -9.78 -2.65 -25.55
N THR A 60 -9.33 -3.20 -26.67
CA THR A 60 -9.73 -4.53 -27.13
C THR A 60 -9.38 -5.57 -26.08
N LEU A 61 -8.17 -5.57 -25.51
CA LEU A 61 -7.83 -6.47 -24.41
C LEU A 61 -8.80 -6.29 -23.23
N VAL A 62 -8.97 -5.08 -22.69
CA VAL A 62 -9.85 -4.85 -21.53
C VAL A 62 -11.28 -5.35 -21.73
N PHE A 63 -11.84 -5.16 -22.93
CA PHE A 63 -13.24 -5.49 -23.22
C PHE A 63 -13.47 -6.83 -23.93
N SER A 64 -12.41 -7.55 -24.31
CA SER A 64 -12.50 -8.87 -24.96
C SER A 64 -12.59 -10.01 -23.95
N SER A 65 -13.07 -11.15 -24.44
CA SER A 65 -13.10 -12.39 -23.66
C SER A 65 -11.68 -12.93 -23.43
N VAL A 66 -11.46 -13.67 -22.34
CA VAL A 66 -10.15 -14.26 -22.03
C VAL A 66 -9.57 -15.10 -23.18
N ASP A 67 -10.39 -15.80 -23.96
CA ASP A 67 -9.93 -16.58 -25.12
C ASP A 67 -9.26 -15.70 -26.19
N GLU A 68 -9.82 -14.51 -26.42
CA GLU A 68 -9.30 -13.51 -27.35
C GLU A 68 -8.03 -12.83 -26.83
N TRP A 69 -7.77 -12.85 -25.53
CA TRP A 69 -6.54 -12.28 -24.96
C TRP A 69 -5.30 -12.98 -25.47
N SER A 70 -5.29 -14.32 -25.47
CA SER A 70 -4.15 -15.10 -25.94
C SER A 70 -3.78 -14.77 -27.39
N LEU A 71 -4.79 -14.61 -28.25
CA LEU A 71 -4.60 -14.24 -29.65
C LEU A 71 -4.02 -12.82 -29.75
N ASN A 72 -4.66 -11.86 -29.08
CA ASN A 72 -4.27 -10.45 -29.13
C ASN A 72 -2.88 -10.18 -28.51
N LEU A 73 -2.50 -10.87 -27.43
CA LEU A 73 -1.17 -10.77 -26.81
C LEU A 73 -0.06 -11.36 -27.71
N SER A 74 -0.42 -12.33 -28.56
CA SER A 74 0.52 -12.98 -29.47
C SER A 74 0.79 -12.18 -30.74
N GLU A 75 -0.24 -11.50 -31.26
CA GLU A 75 -0.25 -10.83 -32.57
C GLU A 75 0.24 -9.37 -32.58
N SER A 76 0.42 -8.71 -31.43
CA SER A 76 0.79 -7.29 -31.40
C SER A 76 2.31 -7.03 -31.36
N ASP A 77 2.74 -6.00 -32.10
CA ASP A 77 4.10 -5.41 -31.99
C ASP A 77 4.29 -4.64 -30.67
N LEU A 78 3.19 -4.29 -29.99
CA LEU A 78 3.12 -3.54 -28.74
C LEU A 78 2.81 -4.48 -27.56
N LYS A 79 3.66 -5.49 -27.34
CA LYS A 79 3.44 -6.46 -26.26
C LYS A 79 3.49 -5.76 -24.91
N PRO A 80 2.37 -5.70 -24.16
CA PRO A 80 2.41 -5.20 -22.80
C PRO A 80 3.39 -6.07 -21.99
N ASN A 81 4.13 -5.46 -21.07
CA ASN A 81 4.91 -6.25 -20.11
C ASN A 81 3.96 -7.03 -19.18
N ASP A 82 4.48 -8.01 -18.46
CA ASP A 82 3.66 -8.84 -17.57
C ASP A 82 2.84 -7.98 -16.59
N GLU A 83 3.46 -6.97 -15.97
CA GLU A 83 2.82 -6.08 -15.00
C GLU A 83 1.62 -5.32 -15.57
N PHE A 84 1.75 -4.81 -16.78
CA PHE A 84 0.65 -4.12 -17.44
C PHE A 84 -0.43 -5.09 -17.89
N THR A 85 -0.05 -6.30 -18.30
CA THR A 85 -1.00 -7.36 -18.62
C THR A 85 -1.84 -7.73 -17.38
N LEU A 86 -1.20 -7.86 -16.22
CA LEU A 86 -1.89 -8.06 -14.94
C LEU A 86 -2.86 -6.91 -14.65
N TYR A 87 -2.41 -5.66 -14.80
CA TYR A 87 -3.25 -4.49 -14.57
C TYR A 87 -4.47 -4.43 -15.51
N LEU A 88 -4.29 -4.71 -16.80
CA LEU A 88 -5.41 -4.77 -17.74
C LEU A 88 -6.40 -5.88 -17.36
N ALA A 89 -5.91 -7.03 -16.87
CA ALA A 89 -6.76 -8.13 -16.44
C ALA A 89 -7.55 -7.74 -15.18
N GLU A 90 -6.94 -7.02 -14.24
CA GLU A 90 -7.63 -6.44 -13.08
C GLU A 90 -8.75 -5.50 -13.47
N ILE A 91 -8.49 -4.59 -14.41
CA ILE A 91 -9.52 -3.69 -14.94
C ILE A 91 -10.63 -4.50 -15.60
N SER A 92 -10.29 -5.46 -16.46
CA SER A 92 -11.26 -6.29 -17.16
C SER A 92 -12.18 -7.04 -16.19
N ALA A 93 -11.59 -7.60 -15.12
CA ALA A 93 -12.33 -8.25 -14.04
C ALA A 93 -13.21 -7.27 -13.26
N TYR A 94 -12.67 -6.10 -12.91
CA TYR A 94 -13.41 -5.04 -12.20
C TYR A 94 -14.61 -4.52 -13.00
N LEU A 95 -14.46 -4.38 -14.33
CA LEU A 95 -15.53 -4.00 -15.24
C LEU A 95 -16.54 -5.12 -15.51
N GLY A 96 -16.35 -6.30 -14.90
CA GLY A 96 -17.20 -7.47 -15.06
C GLY A 96 -17.24 -8.00 -16.48
N VAL A 97 -16.16 -7.81 -17.26
CA VAL A 97 -16.04 -8.37 -18.61
C VAL A 97 -15.67 -9.85 -18.51
N ASN A 98 -14.68 -10.16 -17.68
CA ASN A 98 -14.21 -11.52 -17.41
C ASN A 98 -14.22 -11.78 -15.90
N GLN A 99 -14.34 -13.03 -15.49
CA GLN A 99 -14.14 -13.41 -14.09
C GLN A 99 -12.66 -13.67 -13.81
N PRO A 100 -12.14 -13.35 -12.60
CA PRO A 100 -10.78 -13.71 -12.21
C PRO A 100 -10.44 -15.19 -12.43
N SER A 101 -11.40 -16.09 -12.18
CA SER A 101 -11.23 -17.53 -12.40
C SER A 101 -11.01 -17.89 -13.87
N GLU A 102 -11.69 -17.22 -14.79
CA GLU A 102 -11.56 -17.48 -16.24
C GLU A 102 -10.13 -17.16 -16.70
N PHE A 103 -9.59 -16.02 -16.27
CA PHE A 103 -8.21 -15.65 -16.53
C PHE A 103 -7.22 -16.69 -16.00
N VAL A 104 -7.34 -17.04 -14.72
CA VAL A 104 -6.41 -17.96 -14.07
C VAL A 104 -6.46 -19.33 -14.72
N THR A 105 -7.64 -19.93 -14.86
CA THR A 105 -7.79 -21.25 -15.44
C THR A 105 -7.33 -21.29 -16.89
N HIS A 106 -7.65 -20.27 -17.71
CA HIS A 106 -7.20 -20.18 -19.09
C HIS A 106 -5.68 -20.21 -19.21
N PHE A 107 -5.01 -19.27 -18.55
CA PHE A 107 -3.56 -19.14 -18.66
C PHE A 107 -2.80 -20.30 -17.99
N LEU A 108 -3.33 -20.89 -16.92
CA LEU A 108 -2.74 -22.11 -16.32
C LEU A 108 -2.95 -23.36 -17.18
N SER A 109 -4.03 -23.42 -17.97
CA SER A 109 -4.29 -24.52 -18.90
C SER A 109 -3.47 -24.44 -20.20
N SER A 110 -2.84 -23.29 -20.48
CA SER A 110 -1.95 -23.11 -21.63
C SER A 110 -0.76 -24.08 -21.57
N THR A 111 -0.28 -24.48 -22.74
CA THR A 111 0.91 -25.34 -22.88
C THR A 111 2.22 -24.55 -22.73
N GLY A 112 2.19 -23.23 -22.82
CA GLY A 112 3.37 -22.38 -22.71
C GLY A 112 3.74 -22.03 -21.28
N ASP A 113 5.01 -22.22 -20.90
CA ASP A 113 5.50 -21.87 -19.55
C ASP A 113 5.31 -20.39 -19.21
N LYS A 114 5.44 -19.50 -20.21
CA LYS A 114 5.21 -18.06 -20.03
C LYS A 114 3.76 -17.76 -19.62
N ASP A 115 2.81 -18.41 -20.29
CA ASP A 115 1.39 -18.23 -20.01
C ASP A 115 1.03 -18.78 -18.64
N LYS A 116 1.57 -19.95 -18.26
CA LYS A 116 1.40 -20.50 -16.92
C LYS A 116 1.94 -19.57 -15.83
N LYS A 117 3.13 -18.97 -16.05
CA LYS A 117 3.68 -17.94 -15.14
C LYS A 117 2.76 -16.73 -15.03
N LEU A 118 2.16 -16.28 -16.14
CA LEU A 118 1.17 -15.20 -16.11
C LEU A 118 -0.10 -15.62 -15.36
N GLY A 119 -0.64 -16.81 -15.62
CA GLY A 119 -1.79 -17.38 -14.92
C GLY A 119 -1.58 -17.45 -13.41
N PHE A 120 -0.36 -17.76 -12.98
CA PHE A 120 -0.01 -17.73 -11.57
C PHE A 120 0.08 -16.31 -10.98
N LYS A 121 0.72 -15.37 -11.69
CA LYS A 121 0.74 -13.98 -11.26
C LYS A 121 -0.68 -13.43 -11.13
N LEU A 122 -1.57 -13.79 -12.05
CA LEU A 122 -3.01 -13.48 -11.99
C LEU A 122 -3.67 -14.14 -10.78
N ALA A 123 -3.40 -15.42 -10.51
CA ALA A 123 -3.96 -16.12 -9.36
C ALA A 123 -3.57 -15.43 -8.04
N THR A 124 -2.30 -15.07 -7.91
CA THR A 124 -1.76 -14.34 -6.75
C THR A 124 -2.36 -12.95 -6.66
N ARG A 125 -2.46 -12.24 -7.78
CA ARG A 125 -3.00 -10.88 -7.82
C ARG A 125 -4.47 -10.84 -7.42
N PHE A 126 -5.25 -11.82 -7.86
CA PHE A 126 -6.67 -11.93 -7.54
C PHE A 126 -6.96 -12.66 -6.22
N LEU A 127 -5.93 -13.15 -5.52
CA LEU A 127 -6.07 -14.03 -4.36
C LEU A 127 -6.98 -15.24 -4.67
N TYR A 128 -6.89 -15.75 -5.89
CA TYR A 128 -7.72 -16.85 -6.38
C TYR A 128 -7.30 -18.17 -5.71
N THR A 129 -8.28 -18.93 -5.23
CA THR A 129 -8.04 -20.27 -4.68
C THR A 129 -7.89 -21.29 -5.81
N LEU A 130 -6.69 -21.84 -5.96
CA LEU A 130 -6.39 -22.86 -6.96
C LEU A 130 -7.00 -24.21 -6.59
N SER A 131 -7.51 -24.93 -7.60
CA SER A 131 -7.90 -26.34 -7.48
C SER A 131 -6.68 -27.27 -7.46
N ASP A 132 -6.84 -28.50 -6.97
CA ASP A 132 -5.77 -29.52 -6.99
C ASP A 132 -5.20 -29.79 -8.39
N HIS A 133 -6.03 -29.64 -9.42
CA HIS A 133 -5.57 -29.79 -10.81
C HIS A 133 -4.67 -28.61 -11.23
N GLU A 134 -5.07 -27.37 -10.92
CA GLU A 134 -4.30 -26.16 -11.22
C GLU A 134 -3.00 -26.10 -10.40
N ILE A 135 -3.04 -26.59 -9.16
CA ILE A 135 -1.85 -26.76 -8.30
C ILE A 135 -0.83 -27.69 -8.95
N ARG A 136 -1.26 -28.83 -9.52
CA ARG A 136 -0.34 -29.75 -10.21
C ARG A 136 0.29 -29.13 -11.46
N ALA A 137 -0.40 -28.22 -12.14
CA ALA A 137 0.20 -27.44 -13.22
C ALA A 137 1.31 -26.50 -12.70
N PHE A 138 1.23 -26.14 -11.41
CA PHE A 138 2.17 -25.26 -10.71
C PHE A 138 3.39 -25.99 -10.14
N GLU A 139 3.30 -27.27 -9.75
CA GLU A 139 4.45 -28.05 -9.23
C GLU A 139 5.65 -28.10 -10.22
N CYS A 140 5.43 -27.77 -11.49
CA CYS A 140 6.47 -27.64 -12.51
C CYS A 140 7.19 -26.27 -12.52
N LEU A 141 6.66 -25.27 -11.81
CA LEU A 141 7.17 -23.90 -11.70
C LEU A 141 7.71 -23.68 -10.27
N GLU A 142 8.78 -22.90 -10.16
CA GLU A 142 9.60 -22.68 -8.96
C GLU A 142 8.81 -22.73 -7.61
N ASN A 143 9.20 -23.66 -6.71
CA ASN A 143 8.52 -23.98 -5.45
C ASN A 143 8.23 -22.77 -4.53
N HIS A 144 8.96 -21.66 -4.67
CA HIS A 144 8.84 -20.47 -3.84
C HIS A 144 7.49 -19.76 -3.99
N ASP A 145 7.14 -19.48 -5.24
CA ASP A 145 5.95 -18.74 -5.62
C ASP A 145 4.69 -19.52 -5.20
N TYR A 146 4.71 -20.84 -5.42
CA TYR A 146 3.65 -21.76 -5.01
C TYR A 146 3.28 -21.58 -3.55
N LEU A 147 4.30 -21.73 -2.71
CA LEU A 147 4.16 -21.75 -1.27
C LEU A 147 3.60 -20.42 -0.82
N LEU A 148 4.17 -19.31 -1.29
CA LEU A 148 3.72 -17.97 -0.93
C LEU A 148 2.25 -17.74 -1.30
N HIS A 149 1.84 -18.18 -2.49
CA HIS A 149 0.47 -18.06 -2.96
C HIS A 149 -0.53 -18.81 -2.08
N LEU A 150 -0.22 -20.04 -1.64
CA LEU A 150 -1.11 -20.81 -0.75
C LEU A 150 -1.49 -20.01 0.50
N GLY A 151 -0.51 -19.32 1.09
CA GLY A 151 -0.74 -18.46 2.25
C GLY A 151 -1.55 -17.22 1.91
N GLN A 152 -1.16 -16.49 0.86
CA GLN A 152 -1.82 -15.24 0.45
C GLN A 152 -3.28 -15.44 0.03
N ALA A 153 -3.57 -16.53 -0.69
CA ALA A 153 -4.93 -16.89 -1.12
C ALA A 153 -5.78 -17.47 0.03
N GLY A 154 -5.24 -17.63 1.24
CA GLY A 154 -6.01 -18.09 2.39
C GLY A 154 -6.44 -19.56 2.31
N GLN A 155 -5.67 -20.43 1.65
CA GLN A 155 -6.03 -21.83 1.42
C GLN A 155 -5.86 -22.70 2.69
N LEU A 156 -6.74 -22.52 3.67
CA LEU A 156 -6.70 -23.24 4.97
C LEU A 156 -6.75 -24.76 4.83
N ASN A 157 -7.39 -25.28 3.78
CA ASN A 157 -7.42 -26.71 3.47
C ASN A 157 -6.05 -27.29 3.05
N LYS A 158 -5.04 -26.46 2.85
CA LYS A 158 -3.67 -26.85 2.43
C LYS A 158 -2.65 -26.81 3.55
N VAL A 159 -3.07 -26.54 4.79
CA VAL A 159 -2.17 -26.48 5.96
C VAL A 159 -1.43 -27.81 6.19
N ASP A 160 -2.11 -28.95 6.08
CA ASP A 160 -1.48 -30.27 6.25
C ASP A 160 -0.45 -30.58 5.15
N GLU A 161 -0.72 -30.14 3.93
CA GLU A 161 0.21 -30.24 2.80
C GLU A 161 1.45 -29.38 3.06
N LEU A 162 1.26 -28.12 3.47
CA LEU A 162 2.35 -27.22 3.87
C LEU A 162 3.20 -27.81 5.01
N ASN A 163 2.58 -28.44 6.01
CA ASN A 163 3.31 -29.11 7.09
C ASN A 163 4.17 -30.26 6.56
N THR A 164 3.62 -31.06 5.65
CA THR A 164 4.35 -32.15 5.01
C THR A 164 5.55 -31.63 4.21
N ILE A 165 5.37 -30.52 3.48
CA ILE A 165 6.43 -29.85 2.72
C ILE A 165 7.50 -29.29 3.67
N ILE A 166 7.12 -28.60 4.75
CA ILE A 166 8.09 -28.04 5.73
C ILE A 166 8.96 -29.15 6.34
N VAL A 167 8.37 -30.31 6.64
CA VAL A 167 9.10 -31.46 7.18
C VAL A 167 10.04 -32.08 6.15
N SER A 168 9.68 -32.07 4.86
CA SER A 168 10.52 -32.62 3.79
C SER A 168 11.68 -31.69 3.39
N LEU A 169 11.53 -30.37 3.55
CA LEU A 169 12.52 -29.34 3.23
C LEU A 169 13.64 -29.21 4.29
N GLN A 170 14.11 -30.31 4.87
CA GLN A 170 15.06 -30.26 6.00
C GLN A 170 16.35 -29.47 5.70
N ASN A 171 16.82 -29.52 4.44
CA ASN A 171 18.06 -28.88 4.01
C ASN A 171 17.85 -27.57 3.24
N ASP A 172 16.63 -27.25 2.84
CA ASP A 172 16.33 -26.03 2.08
C ASP A 172 15.67 -25.00 3.00
N VAL A 173 16.51 -24.23 3.69
CA VAL A 173 16.08 -23.19 4.63
C VAL A 173 15.23 -22.13 3.93
N THR A 174 15.51 -21.85 2.65
CA THR A 174 14.81 -20.84 1.84
C THR A 174 13.34 -21.20 1.67
N LEU A 175 13.10 -22.35 1.06
CA LEU A 175 11.73 -22.81 0.79
C LEU A 175 11.01 -23.10 2.10
N LYS A 176 11.73 -23.57 3.12
CA LYS A 176 11.16 -23.81 4.45
C LYS A 176 10.68 -22.50 5.10
N ASN A 177 11.47 -21.42 5.02
CA ASN A 177 11.07 -20.11 5.53
C ASN A 177 9.82 -19.58 4.82
N VAL A 178 9.76 -19.77 3.50
CA VAL A 178 8.62 -19.32 2.69
C VAL A 178 7.37 -20.11 3.01
N ALA A 179 7.46 -21.44 3.14
CA ALA A 179 6.34 -22.27 3.59
C ALA A 179 5.85 -21.88 5.00
N ARG A 180 6.77 -21.53 5.91
CA ARG A 180 6.41 -21.02 7.24
C ARG A 180 5.75 -19.65 7.19
N LEU A 181 6.23 -18.75 6.32
CA LEU A 181 5.58 -17.46 6.08
C LEU A 181 4.16 -17.65 5.52
N SER A 182 3.95 -18.63 4.65
CA SER A 182 2.63 -18.98 4.16
C SER A 182 1.73 -19.49 5.29
N ARG A 183 2.26 -20.30 6.20
CA ARG A 183 1.51 -20.70 7.41
C ARG A 183 1.19 -19.50 8.31
N LEU A 184 2.07 -18.50 8.39
CA LEU A 184 1.79 -17.26 9.12
C LEU A 184 0.58 -16.53 8.51
N PHE A 185 0.49 -16.44 7.18
CA PHE A 185 -0.69 -15.88 6.51
C PHE A 185 -1.98 -16.64 6.80
N LEU A 186 -1.88 -17.94 7.02
CA LEU A 186 -3.00 -18.80 7.38
C LEU A 186 -3.32 -18.77 8.89
N GLY A 187 -2.55 -18.04 9.71
CA GLY A 187 -2.71 -18.00 11.17
C GLY A 187 -2.19 -19.24 11.91
N GLU A 188 -1.44 -20.11 11.21
CA GLU A 188 -1.00 -21.42 11.71
C GLU A 188 0.47 -21.41 12.18
N GLU A 189 1.22 -20.34 11.94
CA GLU A 189 2.57 -20.13 12.48
C GLU A 189 2.49 -19.26 13.73
N GLN A 190 2.95 -19.80 14.86
CA GLN A 190 2.81 -19.15 16.17
C GLN A 190 4.09 -18.42 16.62
N ASP A 191 5.24 -18.70 16.00
CA ASP A 191 6.53 -18.14 16.38
C ASP A 191 7.11 -17.24 15.29
N SER A 192 6.46 -16.08 15.13
CA SER A 192 6.84 -15.02 14.18
C SER A 192 8.28 -14.53 14.40
N LEU A 193 8.77 -14.53 15.65
CA LEU A 193 10.12 -14.06 15.98
C LEU A 193 11.18 -15.08 15.54
N ALA A 194 10.95 -16.37 15.77
CA ALA A 194 11.84 -17.41 15.25
C ALA A 194 11.81 -17.46 13.72
N LEU A 195 10.67 -17.19 13.09
CA LEU A 195 10.58 -17.06 11.64
C LEU A 195 11.44 -15.88 11.14
N LEU A 196 11.30 -14.70 11.74
CA LEU A 196 12.13 -13.53 11.39
C LEU A 196 13.63 -13.84 11.53
N LYS A 197 14.01 -14.47 12.64
CA LYS A 197 15.41 -14.86 12.89
C LYS A 197 15.93 -15.78 11.79
N SER A 198 15.14 -16.76 11.38
CA SER A 198 15.49 -17.68 10.28
C SER A 198 15.67 -16.95 8.94
N PHE A 199 14.85 -15.93 8.65
CA PHE A 199 15.00 -15.09 7.45
C PHE A 199 16.23 -14.19 7.48
N ILE A 200 16.61 -13.70 8.66
CA ILE A 200 17.85 -12.91 8.85
C ILE A 200 19.07 -13.81 8.66
N GLU A 201 19.06 -15.01 9.25
CA GLU A 201 20.16 -15.98 9.16
C GLU A 201 20.37 -16.49 7.73
N SER A 202 19.31 -16.55 6.92
CA SER A 202 19.37 -16.97 5.52
C SER A 202 19.53 -15.82 4.51
N ASP A 203 19.65 -14.57 4.96
CA ASP A 203 19.76 -13.36 4.12
C ASP A 203 18.61 -13.22 3.09
N GLN A 204 17.38 -13.48 3.54
CA GLN A 204 16.18 -13.51 2.68
C GLN A 204 15.10 -12.53 3.11
N ILE A 205 15.36 -11.75 4.14
CA ILE A 205 14.38 -10.81 4.66
C ILE A 205 14.18 -9.66 3.66
N THR A 206 12.96 -9.54 3.14
CA THR A 206 12.54 -8.40 2.32
C THR A 206 11.65 -7.48 3.13
N LYS A 207 11.45 -6.22 2.70
CA LYS A 207 10.49 -5.31 3.33
C LYS A 207 9.08 -5.91 3.39
N GLN A 208 8.66 -6.58 2.32
CA GLN A 208 7.34 -7.20 2.25
C GLN A 208 7.19 -8.32 3.29
N TYR A 209 8.16 -9.23 3.38
CA TYR A 209 8.12 -10.30 4.39
C TYR A 209 8.18 -9.74 5.81
N LEU A 210 9.02 -8.74 6.03
CA LEU A 210 9.13 -8.05 7.30
C LEU A 210 7.81 -7.40 7.73
N HIS A 211 7.13 -6.68 6.82
CA HIS A 211 5.83 -6.07 7.07
C HIS A 211 4.82 -7.11 7.57
N PHE A 212 4.71 -8.22 6.85
CA PHE A 212 3.77 -9.28 7.19
C PHE A 212 4.08 -10.01 8.49
N ILE A 213 5.37 -10.25 8.75
CA ILE A 213 5.80 -10.86 10.01
C ILE A 213 5.48 -9.93 11.19
N LEU A 214 5.78 -8.64 11.08
CA LEU A 214 5.50 -7.66 12.14
C LEU A 214 4.00 -7.42 12.34
N ALA A 215 3.19 -7.45 11.27
CA ALA A 215 1.74 -7.31 11.37
C ALA A 215 1.08 -8.43 12.19
N ASN A 216 1.72 -9.60 12.30
CA ASN A 216 1.25 -10.73 13.11
C ASN A 216 1.88 -10.78 14.51
N MET A 217 2.71 -9.80 14.87
CA MET A 217 3.36 -9.74 16.18
C MET A 217 2.59 -8.86 17.16
N GLN A 218 2.62 -9.24 18.44
CA GLN A 218 2.22 -8.35 19.52
C GLN A 218 3.26 -7.24 19.72
N GLU A 219 2.89 -6.14 20.38
CA GLU A 219 3.77 -4.97 20.56
C GLU A 219 5.13 -5.35 21.18
N HIS A 220 5.14 -6.21 22.21
CA HIS A 220 6.37 -6.64 22.86
C HIS A 220 7.26 -7.50 21.95
N GLU A 221 6.67 -8.33 21.09
CA GLU A 221 7.38 -9.14 20.10
C GLU A 221 7.94 -8.27 18.97
N SER A 222 7.17 -7.29 18.51
CA SER A 222 7.60 -6.29 17.53
C SER A 222 8.81 -5.50 18.03
N ARG A 223 8.81 -5.09 19.31
CA ARG A 223 9.99 -4.46 19.95
C ARG A 223 11.21 -5.38 19.96
N ALA A 224 11.01 -6.68 20.28
CA ALA A 224 12.08 -7.67 20.25
C ALA A 224 12.60 -7.91 18.81
N ALA A 225 11.72 -7.95 17.82
CA ALA A 225 12.05 -8.10 16.40
C ALA A 225 12.86 -6.91 15.88
N ILE A 226 12.46 -5.68 16.20
CA ILE A 226 13.20 -4.47 15.83
C ILE A 226 14.59 -4.46 16.49
N SER A 227 14.66 -4.87 17.76
CA SER A 227 15.95 -5.01 18.46
C SER A 227 16.84 -6.09 17.81
N LEU A 228 16.26 -7.19 17.36
CA LEU A 228 16.97 -8.24 16.63
C LEU A 228 17.54 -7.70 15.31
N LEU A 229 16.74 -6.99 14.51
CA LEU A 229 17.17 -6.37 13.25
C LEU A 229 18.30 -5.36 13.47
N ALA A 230 18.15 -4.48 14.47
CA ALA A 230 19.14 -3.46 14.78
C ALA A 230 20.50 -4.03 15.21
N ASN A 231 20.51 -5.20 15.86
CA ASN A 231 21.73 -5.85 16.35
C ASN A 231 22.30 -6.88 15.36
N SER A 232 21.64 -7.13 14.24
CA SER A 232 22.07 -8.13 13.26
C SER A 232 23.04 -7.50 12.25
N PRO A 233 24.31 -7.95 12.19
CA PRO A 233 25.33 -7.29 11.36
C PRO A 233 25.07 -7.41 9.85
N ASN A 234 24.26 -8.38 9.43
CA ASN A 234 23.95 -8.63 8.03
C ASN A 234 22.66 -7.92 7.56
N VAL A 235 21.96 -7.21 8.47
CA VAL A 235 20.70 -6.53 8.14
C VAL A 235 20.99 -5.10 7.74
N ALA A 236 20.53 -4.70 6.55
CA ALA A 236 20.63 -3.32 6.11
C ALA A 236 19.87 -2.38 7.08
N PRO A 237 20.45 -1.24 7.49
CA PRO A 237 19.78 -0.27 8.38
C PRO A 237 18.39 0.16 7.88
N GLU A 238 18.20 0.20 6.56
CA GLU A 238 16.92 0.46 5.90
C GLU A 238 15.79 -0.47 6.38
N LEU A 239 16.06 -1.75 6.59
CA LEU A 239 15.05 -2.72 7.05
C LEU A 239 14.67 -2.46 8.51
N THR A 240 15.63 -2.07 9.35
CA THR A 240 15.37 -1.68 10.74
C THR A 240 14.52 -0.41 10.81
N ILE A 241 14.84 0.61 10.02
CA ILE A 241 14.05 1.84 9.89
C ILE A 241 12.63 1.51 9.41
N TYR A 242 12.51 0.63 8.40
CA TYR A 242 11.22 0.18 7.91
C TYR A 242 10.41 -0.54 8.99
N ALA A 243 11.02 -1.46 9.75
CA ALA A 243 10.39 -2.16 10.87
C ALA A 243 9.84 -1.21 11.93
N MET A 244 10.63 -0.22 12.35
CA MET A 244 10.21 0.83 13.28
C MET A 244 8.98 1.57 12.75
N SER A 245 8.96 1.86 11.46
CA SER A 245 7.89 2.62 10.81
C SER A 245 6.58 1.85 10.72
N VAL A 246 6.62 0.57 10.32
CA VAL A 246 5.41 -0.26 10.19
C VAL A 246 4.89 -0.79 11.53
N SER A 247 5.70 -0.74 12.59
CA SER A 247 5.24 -1.10 13.94
C SER A 247 4.17 -0.16 14.50
N CYS A 248 3.98 1.02 13.89
CA CYS A 248 3.05 2.06 14.33
C CYS A 248 3.27 2.52 15.78
N ASN A 249 4.46 2.26 16.35
CA ASN A 249 4.77 2.64 17.72
C ASN A 249 5.44 4.03 17.79
N PRO A 250 4.78 5.04 18.40
CA PRO A 250 5.33 6.40 18.46
C PRO A 250 6.62 6.49 19.29
N ASP A 251 6.93 5.49 20.12
CA ASP A 251 8.20 5.42 20.86
C ASP A 251 9.42 5.37 19.91
N TYR A 252 9.23 5.01 18.63
CA TYR A 252 10.31 5.00 17.64
C TYR A 252 10.57 6.34 16.95
N VAL A 253 9.70 7.35 17.11
CA VAL A 253 9.88 8.66 16.48
C VAL A 253 11.23 9.31 16.85
N PRO A 254 11.65 9.37 18.12
CA PRO A 254 12.94 9.95 18.47
C PRO A 254 14.11 9.25 17.78
N PHE A 255 14.09 7.91 17.71
CA PHE A 255 15.12 7.12 17.04
C PHE A 255 15.15 7.38 15.53
N LEU A 256 13.98 7.43 14.88
CA LEU A 256 13.88 7.80 13.46
C LEU A 256 14.46 9.20 13.23
N MET A 257 14.15 10.17 14.09
CA MET A 257 14.69 11.53 13.98
C MET A 257 16.22 11.58 14.11
N GLU A 258 16.84 10.71 14.92
CA GLU A 258 18.30 10.59 14.98
C GLU A 258 18.90 10.13 13.65
N PHE A 259 18.23 9.21 12.94
CA PHE A 259 18.67 8.74 11.63
C PHE A 259 18.51 9.78 10.50
N LEU A 260 17.70 10.84 10.67
CA LEU A 260 17.59 11.93 9.68
C LEU A 260 18.93 12.68 9.46
N ALA A 261 19.79 12.69 10.48
CA ALA A 261 21.10 13.33 10.39
C ALA A 261 22.05 12.59 9.44
N ASP A 262 21.83 11.28 9.22
CA ASP A 262 22.57 10.49 8.26
C ASP A 262 21.99 10.64 6.85
N LYS A 263 22.80 11.18 5.93
CA LYS A 263 22.41 11.38 4.53
C LYS A 263 22.02 10.09 3.84
N ASN A 264 22.62 8.95 4.21
CA ASN A 264 22.33 7.66 3.58
C ASN A 264 21.01 7.06 4.03
N SER A 265 20.52 7.47 5.21
CA SER A 265 19.30 6.95 5.84
C SER A 265 18.11 7.90 5.70
N ARG A 266 18.36 9.18 5.37
CA ARG A 266 17.37 10.26 5.34
C ARG A 266 16.10 9.92 4.56
N ASP A 267 16.22 9.39 3.34
CA ASP A 267 15.05 9.08 2.50
C ASP A 267 14.22 7.93 3.10
N TYR A 268 14.88 6.92 3.67
CA TYR A 268 14.20 5.81 4.35
C TYR A 268 13.45 6.28 5.59
N VAL A 269 14.05 7.19 6.35
CA VAL A 269 13.45 7.77 7.54
C VAL A 269 12.26 8.67 7.18
N LEU A 270 12.38 9.53 6.16
CA LEU A 270 11.26 10.37 5.72
C LEU A 270 10.07 9.53 5.25
N ASN A 271 10.33 8.47 4.47
CA ASN A 271 9.31 7.51 4.07
C ASN A 271 8.73 6.75 5.28
N GLY A 272 9.59 6.40 6.23
CA GLY A 272 9.23 5.71 7.46
C GLY A 272 8.32 6.53 8.36
N LEU A 273 8.67 7.79 8.61
CA LEU A 273 7.85 8.75 9.32
C LEU A 273 6.51 8.97 8.60
N SER A 274 6.49 9.10 7.28
CA SER A 274 5.23 9.16 6.52
C SER A 274 4.37 7.93 6.81
N THR A 275 4.94 6.72 6.78
CA THR A 275 4.20 5.47 7.03
C THR A 275 3.65 5.42 8.46
N LEU A 276 4.48 5.75 9.46
CA LEU A 276 4.11 5.77 10.88
C LEU A 276 2.96 6.75 11.16
N PHE A 277 2.96 7.91 10.49
CA PHE A 277 1.94 8.93 10.66
C PHE A 277 0.73 8.76 9.76
N ASP A 278 0.87 8.16 8.57
CA ASP A 278 -0.27 7.90 7.67
C ASP A 278 -1.26 6.96 8.39
N ASP A 279 -0.82 5.86 9.00
CA ASP A 279 -1.71 4.93 9.72
C ASP A 279 -2.31 5.53 11.00
N ALA A 280 -1.56 6.36 11.75
CA ALA A 280 -2.07 7.07 12.92
C ALA A 280 -3.12 8.14 12.58
N ILE A 281 -3.16 8.62 11.33
CA ILE A 281 -4.10 9.64 10.85
C ILE A 281 -5.39 9.01 10.31
N TYR A 282 -5.36 7.78 9.82
CA TYR A 282 -6.53 7.10 9.24
C TYR A 282 -7.62 6.73 10.27
N ASP A 283 -7.27 6.41 11.51
CA ASP A 283 -8.25 6.08 12.56
C ASP A 283 -9.01 7.32 13.10
N LEU A 284 -8.64 8.54 12.70
CA LEU A 284 -9.08 9.76 13.39
C LEU A 284 -9.77 10.81 12.49
N ILE A 285 -9.87 10.64 11.17
CA ILE A 285 -10.34 11.71 10.28
C ILE A 285 -11.28 11.22 9.15
N PRO A 286 -12.53 11.74 9.05
CA PRO A 286 -13.35 11.57 7.84
C PRO A 286 -12.80 12.40 6.66
N TYR A 287 -12.96 11.84 5.45
CA TYR A 287 -12.48 12.23 4.12
C TYR A 287 -12.43 13.73 3.76
N GLU A 288 -13.18 14.60 4.43
CA GLU A 288 -13.35 16.01 4.05
C GLU A 288 -12.36 16.99 4.71
N ALA A 289 -11.58 16.55 5.71
CA ALA A 289 -10.65 17.41 6.46
C ALA A 289 -9.16 17.22 6.09
N TYR A 290 -8.86 16.48 5.02
CA TYR A 290 -7.52 15.93 4.74
C TYR A 290 -6.44 16.95 4.30
N HIS A 291 -6.84 18.18 3.95
CA HIS A 291 -5.95 19.13 3.29
C HIS A 291 -5.12 20.07 4.20
N PRO A 292 -5.58 20.53 5.39
CA PRO A 292 -4.82 21.49 6.21
C PRO A 292 -3.90 20.86 7.26
N THR A 293 -4.21 19.67 7.77
CA THR A 293 -3.49 19.04 8.90
C THR A 293 -2.15 18.42 8.49
N ARG A 294 -2.04 17.94 7.25
CA ARG A 294 -0.80 17.44 6.67
C ARG A 294 0.26 18.53 6.56
N ASP A 295 -0.12 19.75 6.17
CA ASP A 295 0.82 20.88 6.02
C ASP A 295 1.39 21.36 7.37
N VAL A 296 0.63 21.21 8.46
CA VAL A 296 1.09 21.54 9.82
C VAL A 296 2.07 20.48 10.35
N ALA A 297 1.79 19.19 10.13
CA ALA A 297 2.73 18.13 10.51
C ALA A 297 4.04 18.21 9.70
N TRP A 298 3.96 18.56 8.41
CA TRP A 298 5.12 18.68 7.53
C TRP A 298 5.95 19.96 7.78
N SER A 299 5.30 21.08 8.12
CA SER A 299 6.00 22.32 8.51
C SER A 299 6.70 22.22 9.88
N LEU A 300 6.30 21.29 10.74
CA LEU A 300 7.02 20.97 11.98
C LEU A 300 8.28 20.11 11.77
N ILE A 301 8.39 19.41 10.63
CA ILE A 301 9.44 18.41 10.34
C ILE A 301 10.55 18.97 9.42
N CYS A 302 10.30 20.04 8.63
CA CYS A 302 11.28 20.62 7.71
C CYS A 302 11.50 22.13 7.95
N PRO A 303 12.72 22.61 8.30
CA PRO A 303 13.02 24.04 8.35
C PRO A 303 13.42 24.62 6.98
N GLN A 304 12.85 25.80 6.69
CA GLN A 304 13.32 26.91 5.84
C GLN A 304 13.26 26.81 4.30
N GLU A 305 13.48 25.66 3.65
CA GLU A 305 13.52 25.64 2.17
C GLU A 305 12.15 25.45 1.49
N LEU A 306 11.15 24.95 2.23
CA LEU A 306 9.77 24.75 1.73
C LEU A 306 8.82 25.91 2.03
N GLU A 307 9.21 26.82 2.94
CA GLU A 307 8.38 27.96 3.37
C GLU A 307 8.08 28.90 2.18
N SER A 308 9.04 29.11 1.28
CA SER A 308 8.86 29.92 0.07
C SER A 308 7.89 29.31 -0.95
N SER A 309 7.92 27.98 -1.11
CA SER A 309 7.07 27.24 -2.04
C SER A 309 5.63 27.13 -1.54
N ILE A 310 5.46 26.91 -0.22
CA ILE A 310 4.14 26.89 0.43
C ILE A 310 3.52 28.29 0.44
N THR A 311 4.29 29.34 0.74
CA THR A 311 3.79 30.73 0.77
C THR A 311 3.33 31.19 -0.62
N HIS A 312 4.03 30.81 -1.69
CA HIS A 312 3.62 31.10 -3.07
C HIS A 312 2.29 30.43 -3.43
N TRP A 313 2.13 29.16 -3.06
CA TRP A 313 0.92 28.37 -3.31
C TRP A 313 -0.28 28.87 -2.48
N HIS A 314 -0.04 29.25 -1.22
CA HIS A 314 -1.06 29.81 -0.33
C HIS A 314 -1.59 31.16 -0.83
N HIS A 315 -0.72 32.01 -1.39
CA HIS A 315 -1.12 33.32 -1.93
C HIS A 315 -1.97 33.18 -3.21
N GLU A 316 -1.71 32.15 -4.02
CA GLU A 316 -2.51 31.86 -5.23
C GLU A 316 -3.92 31.35 -4.86
N MET A 317 -4.01 30.44 -3.88
CA MET A 317 -5.26 29.84 -3.45
C MET A 317 -6.16 30.81 -2.67
N SER A 318 -5.58 31.62 -1.78
CA SER A 318 -6.32 32.60 -0.97
C SER A 318 -6.92 33.75 -1.78
N SER A 319 -6.35 34.06 -2.96
CA SER A 319 -6.91 35.08 -3.87
C SER A 319 -8.21 34.66 -4.57
N LYS A 320 -8.47 33.34 -4.68
CA LYS A 320 -9.58 32.81 -5.49
C LYS A 320 -10.85 32.48 -4.70
N TRP A 321 -10.81 32.39 -3.37
CA TRP A 321 -11.95 31.89 -2.57
C TRP A 321 -12.07 32.61 -1.21
N PRO A 322 -12.60 33.85 -1.15
CA PRO A 322 -12.42 34.67 0.04
C PRO A 322 -13.41 34.43 1.19
N ASN A 323 -14.54 33.74 1.05
CA ASN A 323 -15.55 33.72 2.12
C ASN A 323 -16.43 32.46 2.11
N GLN A 324 -16.74 31.97 3.33
CA GLN A 324 -17.48 30.75 3.74
C GLN A 324 -16.51 29.56 3.98
N ILE A 325 -16.36 28.95 5.16
CA ILE A 325 -17.28 28.62 6.28
C ILE A 325 -16.44 28.52 7.58
N VAL A 326 -17.08 28.67 8.75
CA VAL A 326 -16.52 28.51 10.12
C VAL A 326 -16.09 27.05 10.46
N ALA A 327 -15.77 26.24 9.45
CA ALA A 327 -15.10 24.95 9.57
C ALA A 327 -13.74 25.06 8.88
N GLY A 328 -12.65 24.84 9.62
CA GLY A 328 -11.29 24.89 9.07
C GLY A 328 -10.35 25.97 9.65
N GLN A 329 -10.69 26.64 10.75
CA GLN A 329 -9.68 27.44 11.46
C GLN A 329 -8.75 26.54 12.26
N LEU A 330 -7.45 26.58 11.92
CA LEU A 330 -6.38 25.89 12.62
C LEU A 330 -6.20 26.47 14.05
N PRO A 331 -5.83 25.64 15.04
CA PRO A 331 -5.55 26.13 16.39
C PRO A 331 -4.31 27.04 16.41
N THR A 332 -4.52 28.33 16.65
CA THR A 332 -3.46 29.33 16.88
C THR A 332 -3.48 29.79 18.34
N LYS A 333 -2.39 30.41 18.81
CA LYS A 333 -2.28 30.82 20.21
C LYS A 333 -3.40 31.79 20.62
N GLU A 334 -3.87 32.61 19.67
CA GLU A 334 -4.93 33.60 19.89
C GLU A 334 -6.33 32.98 19.98
N ASN A 335 -6.58 31.83 19.33
CA ASN A 335 -7.92 31.22 19.24
C ASN A 335 -8.09 29.94 20.08
N LEU A 336 -7.02 29.39 20.69
CA LEU A 336 -7.06 28.17 21.50
C LEU A 336 -8.12 28.20 22.61
N THR A 337 -8.29 29.35 23.26
CA THR A 337 -9.29 29.52 24.35
C THR A 337 -10.72 29.46 23.83
N GLU A 338 -10.96 30.02 22.65
CA GLU A 338 -12.27 30.01 22.00
C GLU A 338 -12.60 28.61 21.48
N ILE A 339 -11.65 27.97 20.78
CA ILE A 339 -11.74 26.58 20.33
C ILE A 339 -12.01 25.62 21.49
N TRP A 340 -11.42 25.85 22.67
CA TRP A 340 -11.69 25.00 23.82
C TRP A 340 -13.11 25.15 24.38
N ARG A 341 -13.68 26.35 24.32
CA ARG A 341 -15.01 26.67 24.87
C ARG A 341 -16.15 26.28 23.94
N SER A 342 -16.02 26.61 22.66
CA SER A 342 -17.09 26.46 21.65
C SER A 342 -16.81 25.37 20.62
N GLY A 343 -15.56 24.90 20.51
CA GLY A 343 -15.20 23.85 19.57
C GLY A 343 -15.80 22.51 19.94
N ASN A 344 -16.01 21.67 18.93
CA ASN A 344 -16.44 20.29 19.13
C ASN A 344 -15.31 19.43 19.75
N THR A 345 -15.62 18.21 20.17
CA THR A 345 -14.66 17.31 20.84
C THR A 345 -13.35 17.15 20.05
N PHE A 346 -13.45 17.09 18.72
CA PHE A 346 -12.33 16.96 17.81
C PHE A 346 -11.41 18.20 17.80
N GLN A 347 -11.99 19.41 17.71
CA GLN A 347 -11.23 20.65 17.78
C GLN A 347 -10.53 20.85 19.14
N ARG A 348 -11.16 20.37 20.23
CA ARG A 348 -10.54 20.38 21.57
C ARG A 348 -9.38 19.39 21.68
N GLN A 349 -9.46 18.24 21.01
CA GLN A 349 -8.35 17.28 20.94
C GLN A 349 -7.15 17.87 20.18
N GLN A 350 -7.38 18.50 19.03
CA GLN A 350 -6.32 19.18 18.27
C GLN A 350 -5.67 20.31 19.07
N ALA A 351 -6.46 21.12 19.76
CA ALA A 351 -5.96 22.15 20.66
C ALA A 351 -5.08 21.55 21.79
N SER A 352 -5.46 20.39 22.34
CA SER A 352 -4.71 19.71 23.40
C SER A 352 -3.34 19.24 22.91
N LEU A 353 -3.32 18.67 21.70
CA LEU A 353 -2.09 18.18 21.06
C LEU A 353 -1.14 19.35 20.75
N CYS A 354 -1.66 20.44 20.19
CA CYS A 354 -0.87 21.65 19.92
C CYS A 354 -0.27 22.26 21.19
N MET A 355 -0.95 22.19 22.34
CA MET A 355 -0.38 22.66 23.61
C MET A 355 0.71 21.72 24.15
N ALA A 356 0.50 20.39 24.09
CA ALA A 356 1.48 19.42 24.56
C ALA A 356 2.80 19.48 23.76
N LEU A 357 2.71 19.80 22.47
CA LEU A 357 3.86 20.01 21.60
C LEU A 357 4.60 21.33 21.89
N LYS A 358 3.89 22.36 22.39
CA LYS A 358 4.48 23.67 22.72
C LYS A 358 5.03 23.74 24.14
N GLU A 359 4.51 22.93 25.06
CA GLU A 359 4.98 22.83 26.45
C GLU A 359 5.32 21.36 26.78
N PRO A 360 6.51 20.89 26.39
CA PRO A 360 6.92 19.53 26.64
C PRO A 360 6.94 19.27 28.16
N ARG A 361 6.26 18.19 28.60
CA ARG A 361 6.02 17.73 30.00
C ARG A 361 4.69 18.14 30.63
N SER A 362 3.85 18.90 29.94
CA SER A 362 2.46 19.11 30.37
C SER A 362 1.63 17.84 30.11
N PRO A 363 0.83 17.35 31.07
CA PRO A 363 -0.06 16.21 30.83
C PRO A 363 -1.10 16.57 29.76
N LEU A 364 -1.37 15.62 28.85
CA LEU A 364 -2.41 15.76 27.83
C LEU A 364 -3.76 16.04 28.50
N ARG A 365 -4.38 17.17 28.17
CA ARG A 365 -5.63 17.60 28.82
C ARG A 365 -6.81 16.85 28.22
N SER A 366 -7.73 16.40 29.08
CA SER A 366 -8.89 15.64 28.61
C SER A 366 -9.83 16.53 27.76
N PRO A 367 -10.17 16.12 26.53
CA PRO A 367 -10.99 16.91 25.61
C PRO A 367 -12.46 17.02 26.03
N ILE A 368 -12.86 16.24 27.05
CA ILE A 368 -14.24 16.18 27.58
C ILE A 368 -14.44 17.22 28.70
N SER A 369 -13.37 17.80 29.24
CA SER A 369 -13.45 18.84 30.28
C SER A 369 -13.86 20.19 29.68
N LEU A 370 -15.08 20.64 29.99
CA LEU A 370 -15.64 21.93 29.55
C LEU A 370 -14.81 23.15 29.99
N PHE A 371 -13.99 23.03 31.03
CA PHE A 371 -13.15 24.11 31.54
C PHE A 371 -11.65 23.94 31.20
N GLY A 372 -11.29 22.89 30.45
CA GLY A 372 -9.92 22.71 29.94
C GLY A 372 -8.80 22.66 30.98
N GLY A 373 -9.14 22.42 32.25
CA GLY A 373 -8.17 22.48 33.34
C GLY A 373 -7.59 23.88 33.59
N PHE A 374 -8.25 24.95 33.14
CA PHE A 374 -7.88 26.32 33.54
C PHE A 374 -8.49 26.64 34.90
N THR A 375 -7.90 26.12 35.97
CA THR A 375 -7.94 26.79 37.27
C THR A 375 -6.69 27.67 37.37
N GLN A 376 -6.92 28.95 37.67
CA GLN A 376 -6.03 30.12 37.63
C GLN A 376 -4.52 29.87 37.77
#